data_AF-A0A432T9R0-F1
#
_entry.id   AF-A0A432T9R0-F1
#
_cell.length_a   1.000
_cell.length_b   1.000
_cell.length_c   1.000
_cell.angle_alpha   90.00
_cell.angle_beta   90.00
_cell.angle_gamma   90.00
#
_symmetry.space_group_name_H-M   'P 1'
#
loop_
_entity.id
_entity.type
_entity.pdbx_description
1 polymer ?
#
loop_
_entity_poly.entity_id
_entity_poly.type
_entity_poly.pdbx_seq_one_letter_code
_entity_poly.pdbx_strand_id
1 'polypeptide(L)' 'MRYFRPLPINKEIPLNSKKIIVSKTDKYGKIQYVNEYFCEVSGYHEDEILGAPHNIIRHPDMPQAIFYL' A
#
# COMPACT_ATOMS: atom_id res chain seq x y z
N MET A 1 14.27 9.49 -5.07
CA MET A 1 13.86 9.21 -3.68
C MET A 1 13.69 7.70 -3.55
N ARG A 2 14.38 7.06 -2.61
CA ARG A 2 14.33 5.61 -2.41
C ARG A 2 13.30 5.37 -1.32
N TYR A 3 12.11 4.91 -1.68
CA TYR A 3 11.08 4.55 -0.71
C TYR A 3 11.53 3.28 0.02
N PHE A 4 11.38 3.24 1.34
CA PHE A 4 11.51 1.98 2.08
C PHE A 4 10.38 1.06 1.61
N ARG A 5 10.68 -0.18 1.22
CA ARG A 5 9.66 -1.20 0.95
C ARG A 5 9.79 -2.30 2.01
N PRO A 6 8.75 -2.57 2.81
CA PRO A 6 8.76 -3.71 3.69
C PRO A 6 8.89 -4.99 2.86
N LEU A 7 9.69 -5.92 3.35
CA LEU A 7 9.85 -7.23 2.72
C LEU A 7 8.60 -8.07 3.01
N PRO A 8 8.02 -8.73 2.00
CA PRO A 8 6.94 -9.68 2.23
C PRO A 8 7.41 -10.82 3.15
N ILE A 9 6.64 -11.10 4.19
CA ILE A 9 6.92 -12.16 5.17
C ILE A 9 6.18 -13.47 4.87
N ASN A 10 5.54 -13.59 3.70
CA ASN A 10 4.74 -14.75 3.28
C ASN A 10 3.73 -15.22 4.34
N LYS A 11 3.09 -14.26 5.02
CA LYS A 11 2.11 -14.50 6.06
C LYS A 11 0.90 -13.63 5.83
N GLU A 12 -0.28 -14.26 5.81
CA GLU A 12 -1.54 -13.55 5.78
C GLU A 12 -1.81 -12.84 7.10
N ILE A 13 -2.39 -11.64 7.02
CA ILE A 13 -2.78 -10.86 8.19
C ILE A 13 -4.31 -10.86 8.24
N PRO A 14 -4.94 -11.33 9.33
CA PRO A 14 -6.39 -11.32 9.44
C PRO A 14 -6.89 -9.88 9.51
N LEU A 15 -7.80 -9.53 8.61
CA LEU A 15 -8.41 -8.21 8.58
C LEU A 15 -9.54 -8.12 9.63
N ASN A 16 -9.58 -7.01 10.36
CA ASN A 16 -10.69 -6.65 11.21
C ASN A 16 -11.90 -6.22 10.35
N SER A 17 -12.99 -6.98 10.42
CA SER A 17 -14.22 -6.74 9.65
C SER A 17 -14.95 -5.43 9.97
N LYS A 18 -14.59 -4.76 11.07
CA LYS A 18 -15.14 -3.46 11.47
C LYS A 18 -14.28 -2.27 11.04
N LYS A 19 -13.04 -2.51 10.58
CA LYS A 19 -12.14 -1.46 10.08
C LYS A 19 -12.13 -1.47 8.55
N ILE A 20 -11.94 -0.31 7.95
CA ILE A 20 -11.86 -0.14 6.49
C ILE A 20 -10.47 0.39 6.13
N ILE A 21 -9.85 -0.21 5.12
CA ILE A 21 -8.57 0.26 4.57
C ILE A 21 -8.87 1.42 3.63
N VAL A 22 -8.25 2.57 3.87
CA VAL A 22 -8.49 3.79 3.07
C VAL A 22 -7.16 4.36 2.59
N SER A 23 -7.08 4.61 1.29
CA SER A 23 -6.00 5.38 0.65
C SER A 23 -6.60 6.31 -0.38
N LYS A 24 -6.13 7.56 -0.44
CA LYS A 24 -6.49 8.54 -1.46
C LYS A 24 -5.28 8.85 -2.32
N THR A 25 -5.47 8.90 -3.63
CA THR A 25 -4.43 9.25 -4.59
C THR A 25 -4.78 10.51 -5.37
N ASP A 26 -3.77 11.17 -5.92
CA ASP A 26 -3.95 12.17 -6.96
C ASP A 26 -4.28 11.52 -8.32
N LYS A 27 -4.45 12.35 -9.36
CA LYS A 27 -4.71 11.91 -10.73
C LYS A 27 -3.56 11.13 -11.38
N TYR A 28 -2.37 11.16 -10.78
CA TYR A 28 -1.18 10.43 -11.23
C TYR A 28 -0.94 9.16 -10.40
N GLY A 29 -1.84 8.82 -9.48
CA GLY A 29 -1.73 7.66 -8.62
C GLY A 29 -0.74 7.84 -7.45
N LYS A 30 -0.32 9.06 -7.14
CA LYS A 30 0.50 9.33 -5.93
C LYS A 30 -0.39 9.43 -4.71
N ILE A 31 0.00 8.77 -3.63
CA ILE A 31 -0.74 8.74 -2.38
C ILE A 31 -0.74 10.13 -1.73
N GLN A 32 -1.92 10.65 -1.42
CA GLN A 32 -2.14 11.92 -0.73
C GLN A 32 -2.59 11.73 0.73
N TYR A 33 -3.14 10.56 1.06
CA TYR A 33 -3.62 10.24 2.39
C TYR A 33 -3.77 8.73 2.54
N VAL A 34 -3.49 8.22 3.73
CA VAL A 34 -3.78 6.85 4.17
C VAL A 34 -4.33 6.91 5.59
N ASN A 35 -5.21 5.98 5.94
CA ASN A 35 -5.64 5.88 7.34
C ASN A 35 -4.70 4.97 8.16
N GLU A 36 -4.79 5.06 9.48
CA GLU A 36 -3.99 4.24 10.41
C GLU A 36 -4.09 2.75 10.10
N TYR A 37 -5.28 2.25 9.77
CA TYR A 37 -5.47 0.84 9.46
C TYR A 37 -4.75 0.39 8.18
N PHE A 38 -4.63 1.28 7.18
CA PHE A 38 -3.79 1.01 6.01
C PHE A 38 -2.32 0.84 6.43
N CYS A 39 -1.81 1.72 7.29
CA CYS A 39 -0.44 1.65 7.80
C CYS A 39 -0.20 0.35 8.59
N GLU A 40 -1.12 0.00 9.50
CA GLU A 40 -1.09 -1.25 10.27
C GLU A 40 -0.97 -2.49 9.37
N VAL A 41 -1.78 -2.57 8.32
CA VAL A 41 -1.84 -3.75 7.43
C VAL A 41 -0.67 -3.78 6.44
N SER A 42 -0.26 -2.63 5.91
CA SER A 42 0.77 -2.54 4.87
C SER A 42 2.20 -2.52 5.41
N GLY A 43 2.37 -2.21 6.71
CA GLY A 43 3.68 -2.11 7.35
C GLY A 43 4.46 -0.85 7.00
N TYR A 44 3.80 0.16 6.42
CA TYR A 44 4.37 1.49 6.18
C TYR A 44 3.92 2.46 7.26
N HIS A 45 4.77 3.43 7.56
CA HIS A 45 4.31 4.67 8.19
C HIS A 45 3.76 5.65 7.15
N GLU A 46 2.86 6.55 7.58
CA GLU A 46 2.22 7.51 6.69
C GLU A 46 3.25 8.43 6.00
N ASP A 47 4.24 8.92 6.75
CA ASP A 47 5.33 9.76 6.25
C ASP A 47 6.23 9.08 5.22
N GLU A 48 6.37 7.74 5.28
CA GLU A 48 7.14 6.97 4.31
C GLU A 48 6.43 6.82 2.96
N ILE A 49 5.09 6.88 2.96
CA ILE A 49 4.27 6.51 1.81
C ILE A 49 3.55 7.70 1.15
N LEU A 50 3.43 8.83 1.84
CA LEU A 50 2.91 10.06 1.24
C LEU A 50 3.76 10.49 0.03
N GLY A 51 3.08 10.74 -1.09
CA GLY A 51 3.70 11.08 -2.38
C GLY A 51 4.26 9.89 -3.16
N ALA A 52 4.30 8.69 -2.58
CA ALA A 52 4.69 7.47 -3.28
C ALA A 52 3.60 7.03 -4.27
N PRO A 53 3.96 6.36 -5.38
CA PRO A 53 2.98 5.76 -6.27
C PRO A 53 2.21 4.66 -5.54
N HIS A 54 0.91 4.56 -5.78
CA HIS A 54 0.04 3.59 -5.10
C HIS A 54 0.44 2.13 -5.35
N ASN A 55 1.12 1.85 -6.46
CA ASN A 55 1.65 0.52 -6.76
C ASN A 55 2.76 0.03 -5.81
N ILE A 56 3.23 0.86 -4.86
CA ILE A 56 4.26 0.50 -3.89
C ILE A 56 3.83 -0.65 -2.96
N ILE A 57 2.53 -0.82 -2.72
CA ILE A 57 1.98 -1.92 -1.91
C ILE A 57 1.91 -3.26 -2.63
N ARG A 58 2.24 -3.32 -3.93
CA ARG A 58 2.12 -4.56 -4.70
C ARG A 58 3.15 -5.58 -4.22
N HIS A 59 2.69 -6.82 -4.07
CA HIS A 59 3.58 -7.94 -3.85
C HIS A 59 4.56 -8.07 -5.04
N PRO A 60 5.86 -8.32 -4.81
CA PRO A 60 6.84 -8.53 -5.88
C PRO A 60 6.42 -9.62 -6.88
N ASP A 61 5.77 -10.68 -6.38
CA ASP A 61 5.30 -11.80 -7.21
C ASP A 61 4.00 -11.48 -7.96
N MET A 62 3.40 -10.29 -7.79
CA MET A 62 2.20 -9.90 -8.53
C MET A 62 2.57 -9.46 -9.96
N PRO A 63 2.20 -10.24 -11.00
CA PRO A 63 2.61 -9.92 -12.36
C PRO A 63 1.91 -8.63 -12.84
N GLN A 64 2.69 -7.76 -13.50
CA GLN A 64 2.20 -6.45 -13.97
C GLN A 64 1.03 -6.54 -14.97
N ALA A 65 0.97 -7.64 -15.73
CA ALA A 65 -0.04 -7.89 -16.77
C ALA A 65 -1.49 -7.91 -16.24
N ILE A 66 -1.70 -8.18 -14.95
CA ILE A 66 -3.05 -8.26 -14.35
C ILE A 66 -3.78 -6.92 -14.38
N PHE A 67 -3.07 -5.79 -14.47
CA PHE A 67 -3.65 -4.44 -14.41
C PHE A 67 -3.96 -3.82 -15.77
N TYR A 68 -3.77 -4.54 -16.87
CA TYR A 68 -4.09 -4.11 -18.23
C TYR A 68 -5.34 -4.82 -18.80
N LEU A 69 -6.01 -5.64 -18.00
CA LEU A 69 -7.27 -6.33 -18.29
C LEU A 69 -8.44 -5.55 -17.67
#